data_AF-A0A662TVF6-F1
#
_entry.id   AF-A0A662TVF6-F1
#
_cell.length_a   1.000
_cell.length_b   1.000
_cell.length_c   1.000
_cell.angle_alpha   90.00
_cell.angle_beta   90.00
_cell.angle_gamma   90.00
#
_symmetry.space_group_name_H-M   'P 1'
#
loop_
_entity.id
_entity.type
_entity.pdbx_description
1 polymer ?
#
loop_
_entity_poly.entity_id
_entity_poly.type
_entity_poly.pdbx_seq_one_letter_code
_entity_poly.pdbx_strand_id
1 'polypeptide(L)'
;MIDLSWLQQYLNNGDLLGFLTACYTRLIGDLFWGIIVLIIGLYLHIRYQSIIPVAIVFIGLGSLFIVFVPLAAYKLGYVLIALGLGSLLYKFIRSFRK
;
A
#
# COMPACT_ATOMS: atom_id res chain seq x y z
N MET A 1 -4.39 -16.58 -1.14
CA MET A 1 -3.25 -17.52 -1.16
C MET A 1 -2.14 -16.85 -1.95
N ILE A 2 -0.95 -16.66 -1.38
CA ILE A 2 0.20 -16.14 -2.16
C ILE A 2 0.69 -17.32 -2.98
N ASP A 3 0.53 -17.26 -4.29
CA ASP A 3 1.06 -18.28 -5.18
C ASP A 3 2.59 -18.13 -5.22
N LEU A 4 3.31 -19.12 -4.70
CA LEU A 4 4.78 -19.15 -4.57
C LEU A 4 5.44 -19.96 -5.70
N SER A 5 4.65 -20.48 -6.64
CA SER A 5 5.10 -21.30 -7.77
C SER A 5 6.23 -20.64 -8.59
N TRP A 6 6.18 -19.32 -8.74
CA TRP A 6 7.21 -18.53 -9.43
C TRP A 6 8.52 -18.42 -8.63
N LEU A 7 8.48 -18.38 -7.29
CA LEU A 7 9.70 -18.46 -6.45
C LEU A 7 10.36 -19.83 -6.61
N GLN A 8 9.54 -20.88 -6.61
CA GLN A 8 10.01 -22.25 -6.85
C GLN A 8 10.62 -22.41 -8.24
N GLN A 9 10.12 -21.68 -9.25
CA GLN A 9 10.70 -21.68 -10.59
C GLN A 9 12.15 -21.13 -10.60
N TYR A 10 12.43 -20.06 -9.84
CA TYR A 10 13.81 -19.54 -9.71
C TYR A 10 14.73 -20.53 -8.99
N LEU A 11 14.23 -21.21 -7.95
CA LEU A 11 14.97 -22.27 -7.26
C LEU A 11 15.25 -23.48 -8.16
N ASN A 12 14.26 -23.92 -8.95
CA ASN A 12 14.40 -25.05 -9.88
C ASN A 12 15.37 -24.75 -11.05
N ASN A 13 15.46 -23.49 -11.47
CA ASN A 13 16.41 -23.05 -12.49
C ASN A 13 17.83 -22.77 -11.93
N GLY A 14 18.05 -22.96 -10.62
CA GLY A 14 19.34 -22.69 -9.97
C GLY A 14 19.68 -21.20 -9.85
N ASP A 15 18.74 -20.31 -10.16
CA ASP A 15 18.93 -18.86 -10.13
C ASP A 15 18.64 -18.29 -8.73
N LEU A 16 19.60 -18.52 -7.82
CA LEU A 16 19.55 -18.06 -6.43
C LEU A 16 19.55 -16.53 -6.32
N LEU A 17 20.19 -15.82 -7.26
CA LEU A 17 20.20 -14.36 -7.28
C LEU A 17 18.84 -13.80 -7.71
N GLY A 18 18.23 -14.37 -8.75
CA GLY A 18 16.86 -14.04 -9.17
C GLY A 18 15.85 -14.30 -8.05
N PHE A 19 15.99 -15.41 -7.33
CA PHE A 19 15.17 -15.73 -6.16
C PHE A 19 15.28 -14.67 -5.05
N LEU A 20 16.51 -14.29 -4.66
CA LEU A 20 16.73 -13.30 -3.60
C LEU A 20 16.18 -11.93 -4.00
N THR A 21 16.45 -11.52 -5.25
CA THR A 21 16.02 -10.23 -5.79
C THR A 21 14.51 -10.16 -5.86
N ALA A 22 13.85 -11.25 -6.26
CA ALA A 22 12.40 -11.30 -6.38
C ALA A 22 11.69 -11.38 -5.02
N CYS A 23 12.29 -12.03 -4.01
CA CYS A 23 11.84 -11.92 -2.62
C CYS A 23 11.89 -10.46 -2.13
N TYR A 24 13.03 -9.80 -2.33
CA TYR A 24 13.25 -8.44 -1.86
C TYR A 24 12.32 -7.43 -2.54
N THR A 25 12.24 -7.47 -3.88
CA THR A 25 11.46 -6.50 -4.64
C THR A 25 9.95 -6.69 -4.48
N ARG A 26 9.46 -7.93 -4.31
CA ARG A 26 8.01 -8.20 -4.32
C ARG A 26 7.36 -8.28 -2.94
N LEU A 27 8.08 -8.72 -1.90
CA LEU A 27 7.55 -8.82 -0.54
C LEU A 27 7.97 -7.64 0.33
N ILE A 28 9.25 -7.27 0.29
CA ILE A 28 9.80 -6.20 1.14
C ILE A 28 9.55 -4.83 0.51
N GLY A 29 9.63 -4.73 -0.83
CA GLY A 29 9.35 -3.49 -1.57
C GLY A 29 7.95 -2.92 -1.29
N ASP A 30 6.92 -3.76 -1.39
CA ASP A 30 5.53 -3.33 -1.11
C ASP A 30 5.37 -2.88 0.34
N LEU A 31 5.99 -3.57 1.29
CA LEU A 31 5.86 -3.25 2.71
C LEU A 31 6.58 -1.94 3.07
N PHE A 32 7.74 -1.71 2.47
CA PHE A 32 8.52 -0.48 2.61
C PHE A 32 7.74 0.76 2.15
N TRP A 33 7.19 0.71 0.94
CA TRP A 33 6.39 1.82 0.40
C TRP A 33 5.12 2.07 1.21
N GLY A 34 4.46 1.01 1.68
CA GLY A 34 3.29 1.12 2.54
C GLY A 34 3.57 1.84 3.86
N ILE A 35 4.69 1.50 4.51
CA ILE A 35 5.11 2.13 5.76
C ILE A 35 5.40 3.62 5.55
N ILE A 36 6.11 4.00 4.47
CA ILE A 36 6.42 5.41 4.18
C ILE A 36 5.12 6.22 4.03
N VAL A 37 4.16 5.71 3.25
CA VAL A 37 2.88 6.40 3.04
C VAL A 37 2.08 6.52 4.35
N LEU A 38 2.11 5.49 5.19
CA LEU A 38 1.48 5.53 6.53
C LEU A 38 2.12 6.58 7.44
N ILE A 39 3.45 6.71 7.44
CA ILE A 39 4.15 7.74 8.23
C ILE A 39 3.73 9.14 7.79
N ILE A 40 3.63 9.39 6.48
CA ILE A 40 3.15 10.66 5.92
C ILE A 40 1.70 10.91 6.34
N GLY A 41 0.84 9.90 6.25
CA GLY A 41 -0.56 9.97 6.69
C GLY A 41 -0.68 10.30 8.18
N LEU A 42 0.14 9.67 9.03
CA LEU A 42 0.17 9.94 10.47
C LEU A 42 0.61 11.37 10.77
N TYR A 43 1.67 11.84 10.11
CA TYR A 43 2.14 13.22 10.25
C TYR A 43 1.04 14.23 9.89
N LEU A 44 0.35 14.02 8.76
CA LEU A 44 -0.76 14.86 8.32
C LEU A 44 -1.91 14.85 9.32
N HIS A 45 -2.24 13.69 9.89
CA HIS A 45 -3.27 13.58 10.90
C HIS A 45 -2.95 14.42 12.13
N ILE A 46 -1.72 14.32 12.64
CA ILE A 46 -1.26 15.05 13.83
C ILE A 46 -1.25 16.55 13.56
N ARG A 47 -0.76 16.97 12.38
CA ARG A 47 -0.63 18.40 12.03
C ARG A 47 -1.97 19.10 11.85
N TYR A 48 -2.90 18.47 11.13
CA TYR A 48 -4.19 19.09 10.78
C TYR A 48 -5.34 18.69 11.70
N GLN A 49 -5.13 17.76 12.65
CA GLN A 49 -6.15 17.24 13.57
C GLN A 49 -7.42 16.78 12.83
N SER A 50 -7.27 16.37 11.57
CA SER A 50 -8.35 16.04 10.65
C SER A 50 -7.98 14.82 9.84
N ILE A 51 -8.98 13.98 9.57
CA ILE A 51 -8.84 12.77 8.77
C ILE A 51 -8.96 13.08 7.26
N ILE A 52 -9.54 14.22 6.88
CA ILE A 52 -9.76 14.57 5.46
C ILE A 52 -8.44 14.65 4.67
N PRO A 53 -7.38 15.36 5.14
CA PRO A 53 -6.13 15.43 4.40
C PRO A 53 -5.50 14.05 4.20
N VAL A 54 -5.56 13.19 5.22
CA VAL A 54 -5.06 11.82 5.16
C VAL A 54 -5.80 11.00 4.10
N ALA A 55 -7.13 11.11 4.07
CA ALA A 55 -7.96 10.42 3.08
C ALA A 55 -7.63 10.83 1.65
N ILE A 56 -7.47 12.14 1.40
CA ILE A 56 -7.12 12.67 0.08
C ILE A 56 -5.75 12.14 -0.35
N VAL A 57 -4.76 12.16 0.54
CA VAL A 57 -3.42 11.64 0.24
C VAL A 57 -3.44 10.14 -0.03
N PHE A 58 -4.21 9.36 0.73
CA PHE A 58 -4.30 7.91 0.55
C PHE A 58 -5.01 7.52 -0.75
N ILE A 59 -6.08 8.23 -1.12
CA ILE A 59 -6.78 8.01 -2.39
C ILE A 59 -5.91 8.46 -3.56
N GLY A 60 -5.29 9.65 -3.45
CA GLY A 60 -4.44 10.22 -4.50
C GLY A 60 -3.20 9.37 -4.76
N LEU A 61 -2.42 9.07 -3.71
CA LEU A 61 -1.24 8.22 -3.83
C LEU A 61 -1.63 6.79 -4.23
N GLY A 62 -2.69 6.22 -3.65
CA GLY A 62 -3.16 4.88 -4.02
C GLY A 62 -3.52 4.77 -5.50
N SER A 63 -4.15 5.81 -6.06
CA SER A 63 -4.47 5.88 -7.50
C SER A 63 -3.21 6.00 -8.35
N LEU A 64 -2.24 6.82 -7.93
CA LEU A 64 -0.95 6.95 -8.61
C LEU A 64 -0.16 5.63 -8.59
N PHE A 65 -0.18 4.90 -7.47
CA PHE A 65 0.45 3.58 -7.36
C PHE A 65 -0.15 2.55 -8.33
N ILE A 66 -1.47 2.60 -8.57
CA ILE A 66 -2.13 1.71 -9.53
C ILE A 66 -1.73 2.04 -10.98
N VAL A 67 -1.65 3.33 -11.32
CA VAL A 67 -1.42 3.77 -12.71
C VAL A 67 0.06 3.71 -13.10
N PHE A 68 0.96 4.12 -12.21
CA PHE A 68 2.36 4.37 -12.56
C PHE A 68 3.34 3.28 -12.09
N VAL A 69 2.97 2.41 -11.15
CA VAL A 69 3.91 1.43 -10.59
C VAL A 69 3.68 0.04 -11.20
N PRO A 70 4.74 -0.65 -11.70
CA PRO A 70 4.61 -1.98 -12.27
C PRO A 70 4.05 -3.00 -11.24
N LEU A 71 3.43 -4.06 -11.76
CA LEU A 71 2.72 -5.22 -11.14
C LEU A 71 2.98 -5.60 -9.66
N ALA A 72 4.10 -5.22 -9.03
CA ALA A 72 4.34 -5.41 -7.61
C ALA A 72 3.43 -4.52 -6.74
N ALA A 73 3.40 -3.20 -6.96
CA ALA A 73 2.73 -2.28 -6.03
C ALA A 73 1.20 -2.12 -6.26
N TYR A 74 0.62 -2.86 -7.21
CA TYR A 74 -0.82 -2.76 -7.52
C TYR A 74 -1.68 -3.05 -6.28
N LYS A 75 -1.27 -4.04 -5.48
CA LYS A 75 -1.98 -4.45 -4.25
C LYS A 75 -1.97 -3.33 -3.22
N LEU A 76 -0.84 -2.65 -3.12
CA LEU A 76 -0.62 -1.54 -2.20
C LEU A 76 -1.54 -0.36 -2.54
N GLY A 77 -1.68 -0.04 -3.82
CA GLY A 77 -2.58 1.01 -4.29
C GLY A 77 -4.03 0.77 -3.90
N TYR A 78 -4.54 -0.45 -4.06
CA TYR A 78 -5.88 -0.82 -3.60
C TYR A 78 -6.05 -0.72 -2.09
N VAL A 79 -5.05 -1.15 -1.30
CA VAL A 79 -5.06 -1.03 0.16
C VAL A 79 -5.13 0.44 0.59
N LEU A 80 -4.34 1.31 -0.03
CA LEU A 80 -4.35 2.75 0.27
C LEU A 80 -5.70 3.39 -0.06
N ILE A 81 -6.30 3.06 -1.21
CA ILE A 81 -7.63 3.55 -1.56
C ILE A 81 -8.68 3.05 -0.56
N ALA A 82 -8.64 1.77 -0.17
CA ALA A 82 -9.56 1.21 0.81
C ALA A 82 -9.44 1.91 2.17
N LEU A 83 -8.21 2.20 2.62
CA LEU A 83 -7.97 2.96 3.85
C LEU A 83 -8.47 4.41 3.73
N GLY A 84 -8.23 5.06 2.60
CA GLY A 84 -8.70 6.42 2.33
C GLY A 84 -10.23 6.51 2.37
N LEU A 85 -10.92 5.63 1.65
CA LEU A 85 -12.39 5.55 1.65
C LEU A 85 -12.95 5.16 3.02
N GLY A 86 -12.34 4.18 3.69
CA GLY A 86 -12.72 3.75 5.04
C GLY A 86 -12.61 4.89 6.05
N SER A 87 -11.57 5.72 5.95
CA SER A 87 -11.39 6.88 6.83
C SER A 87 -12.46 7.96 6.62
N LEU A 88 -12.94 8.16 5.38
CA LEU A 88 -14.06 9.05 5.08
C LEU A 88 -15.38 8.52 5.61
N LEU A 89 -15.65 7.23 5.42
CA LEU A 89 -16.83 6.55 5.97
C LEU A 89 -16.86 6.65 7.49
N TYR A 90 -15.73 6.43 8.16
CA TYR A 90 -15.61 6.60 9.61
C TYR A 90 -15.98 8.03 10.06
N LYS A 91 -15.45 9.04 9.36
CA LYS A 91 -15.78 10.45 9.66
C LYS A 91 -17.26 10.74 9.43
N PHE A 92 -17.83 10.22 8.34
CA PHE A 92 -19.24 10.37 8.01
C PHE A 92 -20.13 9.79 9.11
N ILE A 93 -19.96 8.52 9.46
CA ILE A 93 -20.72 7.85 10.53
C ILE A 93 -20.61 8.60 11.85
N ARG A 94 -19.40 9.05 12.21
CA ARG A 94 -19.17 9.82 13.44
C ARG A 94 -19.87 11.18 13.43
N SER A 95 -20.06 11.78 12.25
CA SER A 95 -20.78 13.05 12.11
C SER A 95 -22.28 12.92 12.39
N PHE A 96 -22.90 11.77 12.11
CA PHE A 96 -24.32 11.50 12.39
C PHE A 96 -24.61 11.01 13.81
N ARG A 97 -23.57 10.62 14.55
CA ARG A 97 -23.67 10.24 15.98
C ARG A 97 -23.55 11.43 16.93
N LYS A 98 -23.47 12.65 16.40
CA LYS A 98 -23.61 13.89 17.16
C LYS A 98 -25.08 14.30 17.18
#